data_AF-X1KJ04-F1
#
_entry.id   AF-X1KJ04-F1
#
_cell.length_a   1.000
_cell.length_b   1.000
_cell.length_c   1.000
_cell.angle_alpha   90.00
_cell.angle_beta   90.00
_cell.angle_gamma   90.00
#
_symmetry.space_group_name_H-M   'P 1'
#
loop_
_entity.id
_entity.type
_entity.pdbx_description
1 polymer ?
#
loop_
_entity_poly.entity_id
_entity_poly.type
_entity_poly.pdbx_seq_one_letter_code
_entity_poly.pdbx_strand_id
1 'polypeptide(L)'
;HTHSSHEHLPPDGEEIKKILLCGRGANLKGLTDFVSSGLKIPVELGNPWINILPEPLKQVPELVFEESLGYTTALGLALRGVHD
;
A
#
# COMPACT_ATOMS: atom_id res chain seq x y z
N HIS A 1 -24.58 15.26 20.18
CA HIS A 1 -23.31 15.03 19.46
C HIS A 1 -23.53 13.86 18.51
N THR A 2 -24.07 14.16 17.32
CA THR A 2 -24.52 13.15 16.36
C THR A 2 -23.34 12.83 15.44
N HIS A 3 -22.86 11.59 15.46
CA HIS A 3 -21.93 11.11 14.44
C HIS A 3 -22.69 11.01 13.12
N SER A 4 -22.35 11.85 12.14
CA SER A 4 -22.82 11.71 10.77
C SER A 4 -22.26 10.40 10.20
N SER A 5 -23.15 9.49 9.81
CA SER A 5 -22.80 8.30 9.05
C SER A 5 -22.29 8.74 7.66
N HIS A 6 -20.98 8.63 7.44
CA HIS A 6 -20.39 8.81 6.12
C HIS A 6 -20.45 7.48 5.35
N GLU A 7 -21.35 7.37 4.37
CA GLU A 7 -21.34 6.26 3.42
C GLU A 7 -20.31 6.55 2.32
N HIS A 8 -19.20 5.79 2.32
CA HIS A 8 -18.11 5.93 1.35
C HIS A 8 -18.07 4.78 0.34
N LEU A 9 -19.19 4.07 0.18
CA LEU A 9 -19.27 3.02 -0.82
C LEU A 9 -19.37 3.68 -2.20
N PRO A 10 -18.59 3.21 -3.20
CA PRO A 10 -18.69 3.72 -4.55
C PRO A 10 -20.14 3.57 -5.05
N PRO A 11 -20.64 4.56 -5.82
CA PRO A 11 -22.05 4.64 -6.23
C PRO A 11 -22.56 3.40 -6.98
N ASP A 12 -21.63 2.62 -7.57
CA ASP A 12 -21.95 1.48 -8.43
C ASP A 12 -21.73 0.11 -7.75
N GLY A 13 -21.40 0.07 -6.45
CA GLY A 13 -21.23 -1.19 -5.72
C GLY A 13 -20.09 -2.08 -6.26
N GLU A 14 -19.07 -1.49 -6.88
CA GLU A 14 -17.93 -2.26 -7.40
C GLU A 14 -17.21 -3.02 -6.28
N GLU A 15 -16.98 -4.32 -6.53
CA GLU A 15 -16.25 -5.19 -5.61
C GLU A 15 -14.77 -4.81 -5.54
N ILE A 16 -14.19 -4.93 -4.34
CA ILE A 16 -12.76 -4.73 -4.11
C ILE A 16 -11.99 -5.87 -4.78
N LYS A 17 -11.20 -5.54 -5.81
CA LYS A 17 -10.44 -6.51 -6.61
C LYS A 17 -9.17 -7.00 -5.92
N LYS A 18 -8.56 -6.19 -5.04
CA LYS A 18 -7.27 -6.48 -4.40
C LYS A 18 -7.00 -5.56 -3.21
N ILE A 19 -6.23 -6.05 -2.25
CA ILE A 19 -5.71 -5.29 -1.10
C ILE A 19 -4.18 -5.23 -1.20
N LEU A 20 -3.62 -4.05 -1.00
CA LEU A 20 -2.18 -3.84 -0.89
C LEU A 20 -1.83 -3.48 0.55
N LEU A 21 -0.97 -4.27 1.19
CA LEU A 21 -0.47 -3.99 2.53
C LEU A 21 0.75 -3.08 2.46
N CYS A 22 0.82 -2.10 3.37
CA CYS A 22 1.93 -1.18 3.52
C CYS A 22 2.27 -0.96 5.00
N GLY A 23 3.37 -0.25 5.27
CA GLY A 23 3.86 -0.03 6.63
C GLY A 23 4.68 -1.20 7.17
N ARG A 24 5.37 -0.96 8.30
CA ARG A 24 6.26 -1.96 8.92
C ARG A 24 5.53 -3.25 9.31
N GLY A 25 4.26 -3.14 9.70
CA GLY A 25 3.42 -4.29 10.07
C GLY A 25 3.10 -5.23 8.91
N ALA A 26 3.18 -4.76 7.66
CA ALA A 26 2.94 -5.59 6.47
C ALA A 26 3.95 -6.74 6.35
N ASN A 27 5.15 -6.59 6.93
CA ASN A 27 6.19 -7.63 6.93
C ASN A 27 5.92 -8.79 7.90
N LEU A 28 4.82 -8.76 8.66
CA LEU A 28 4.49 -9.89 9.52
C LEU A 28 4.27 -11.14 8.65
N LYS A 29 5.13 -12.14 8.85
CA LYS A 29 5.11 -13.37 8.07
C LYS A 29 3.70 -14.01 8.11
N GLY A 30 3.15 -14.29 6.94
CA GLY A 30 1.83 -14.91 6.78
C GLY A 30 0.65 -13.94 6.92
N LEU A 31 0.88 -12.63 7.12
CA LEU A 31 -0.20 -11.65 7.23
C LEU A 31 -1.00 -11.51 5.93
N THR A 32 -0.33 -11.49 4.77
CA THR A 32 -0.98 -11.46 3.46
C THR A 32 -1.94 -12.65 3.30
N ASP A 33 -1.47 -13.85 3.63
CA ASP A 33 -2.26 -15.09 3.52
C ASP A 33 -3.40 -15.10 4.52
N PHE A 34 -3.15 -14.68 5.76
CA PHE A 34 -4.17 -14.58 6.80
C PHE A 34 -5.32 -13.66 6.37
N VAL A 35 -5.00 -12.44 5.94
CA VAL A 35 -6.00 -11.46 5.48
C VAL A 35 -6.70 -11.95 4.22
N SER A 36 -5.96 -12.50 3.24
CA SER A 36 -6.55 -13.03 2.01
C SER A 36 -7.51 -14.19 2.29
N SER A 37 -7.14 -15.10 3.20
CA SER A 37 -7.97 -16.24 3.56
C SER A 37 -9.26 -15.84 4.27
N GLY A 38 -9.22 -14.78 5.10
CA GLY A 38 -10.37 -14.27 5.84
C GLY A 38 -11.33 -13.47 4.96
N LEU A 39 -10.80 -12.66 4.03
CA LEU A 39 -11.60 -11.77 3.20
C LEU A 39 -11.95 -12.35 1.83
N LYS A 40 -11.30 -13.44 1.40
CA LYS A 40 -11.42 -14.02 0.05
C LYS A 40 -11.10 -13.03 -1.08
N ILE A 41 -10.29 -12.02 -0.77
CA ILE A 41 -9.79 -11.01 -1.71
C ILE A 41 -8.28 -11.23 -1.88
N PRO A 42 -7.70 -11.08 -3.09
CA PRO A 42 -6.26 -11.11 -3.28
C PRO A 42 -5.54 -10.05 -2.42
N VAL A 43 -4.49 -10.44 -1.70
CA VAL A 43 -3.69 -9.54 -0.85
C VAL A 43 -2.22 -9.67 -1.18
N GLU A 44 -1.54 -8.53 -1.39
CA GLU A 44 -0.10 -8.49 -1.68
C GLU A 44 0.58 -7.35 -0.92
N LEU A 45 1.92 -7.39 -0.84
CA LEU A 45 2.72 -6.26 -0.37
C LEU A 45 2.72 -5.16 -1.43
N GLY A 46 2.41 -3.93 -1.04
CA GLY A 46 2.47 -2.78 -1.94
C GLY A 46 3.91 -2.35 -2.18
N ASN A 47 4.34 -2.21 -3.43
CA ASN A 47 5.69 -1.73 -3.76
C ASN A 47 5.81 -0.21 -3.51
N PRO A 48 6.58 0.26 -2.51
CA PRO A 48 6.70 1.68 -2.21
C PRO A 48 7.45 2.47 -3.29
N TRP A 49 8.22 1.79 -4.14
CA TRP A 49 9.08 2.40 -5.15
C TRP A 49 8.40 2.60 -6.50
N ILE A 50 7.18 2.06 -6.71
CA ILE A 50 6.58 1.94 -8.04
C ILE A 50 6.39 3.29 -8.77
N ASN A 51 6.21 4.37 -8.03
CA ASN A 51 6.06 5.73 -8.57
C ASN A 51 7.34 6.58 -8.43
N ILE A 52 8.45 6.00 -7.95
CA ILE A 52 9.72 6.68 -7.64
C ILE A 52 10.85 6.16 -8.53
N LEU A 53 10.95 4.84 -8.69
CA LEU A 53 12.00 4.18 -9.46
C LEU A 53 11.37 3.60 -10.74
N PRO A 54 11.53 4.27 -11.90
CA PRO A 54 11.00 3.75 -13.16
C PRO A 54 11.76 2.49 -13.58
N GLU A 55 11.05 1.56 -14.21
CA GLU A 55 11.64 0.36 -14.81
C GLU A 55 12.24 0.67 -16.21
N PRO A 56 13.41 0.08 -16.57
CA PRO A 56 14.26 -0.75 -15.73
C PRO A 56 14.98 0.08 -14.66
N LEU A 57 15.17 -0.49 -13.47
CA LEU A 57 15.88 0.16 -12.36
C LEU A 57 17.23 0.74 -12.83
N LYS A 58 17.35 2.07 -12.80
CA LYS A 58 18.62 2.78 -13.10
C LYS A 58 19.68 2.56 -12.02
N GLN A 59 19.23 2.30 -10.79
CA GLN A 59 20.07 2.00 -9.63
C GLN A 59 19.28 1.12 -8.65
N VAL A 60 19.98 0.26 -7.93
CA VAL A 60 19.39 -0.53 -6.86
C VAL A 60 19.15 0.40 -5.67
N PRO A 61 17.92 0.49 -5.12
CA PRO A 61 17.69 1.27 -3.91
C PRO A 61 18.55 0.75 -2.76
N GLU A 62 19.16 1.66 -2.00
CA GLU A 62 20.00 1.31 -0.84
C GLU A 62 19.21 0.60 0.27
N LEU A 63 17.89 0.80 0.28
CA LEU A 63 16.97 0.22 1.25
C LEU A 63 16.30 -1.02 0.63
N VAL A 64 16.43 -2.15 1.33
CA VAL A 64 15.78 -3.41 0.92
C VAL A 64 14.26 -3.29 0.91
N PHE A 65 13.60 -4.09 0.07
CA PHE A 65 12.16 -3.99 -0.19
C PHE A 65 11.32 -4.08 1.10
N GLU A 66 11.63 -5.03 1.97
CA GLU A 66 10.91 -5.25 3.23
C GLU A 66 11.04 -4.03 4.15
N GLU A 67 12.23 -3.45 4.24
CA GLU A 67 12.46 -2.25 5.06
C GLU A 67 11.75 -1.03 4.46
N SER A 68 11.67 -0.92 3.13
CA SER A 68 11.04 0.21 2.45
C SER A 68 9.53 0.31 2.70
N LEU A 69 8.85 -0.81 3.00
CA LEU A 69 7.44 -0.81 3.42
C LEU A 69 7.20 0.05 4.67
N GLY A 70 8.18 0.11 5.57
CA GLY A 70 8.13 0.98 6.76
C GLY A 70 8.13 2.48 6.42
N TYR A 71 8.58 2.86 5.22
CA TYR A 71 8.74 4.24 4.77
C TYR A 71 7.71 4.66 3.71
N THR A 72 6.71 3.83 3.37
CA THR A 72 5.71 4.14 2.33
C THR A 72 5.09 5.53 2.50
N THR A 73 4.77 5.94 3.73
CA THR A 73 4.22 7.27 4.02
C THR A 73 5.23 8.38 3.71
N ALA A 74 6.47 8.26 4.19
CA ALA A 74 7.51 9.27 3.95
C ALA A 74 7.86 9.39 2.46
N LEU A 75 7.93 8.26 1.75
CA LEU A 75 8.13 8.20 0.31
C LEU A 75 6.98 8.90 -0.46
N GLY A 76 5.73 8.66 -0.06
CA GLY A 76 4.57 9.36 -0.64
C GLY A 76 4.57 10.87 -0.37
N LEU A 77 5.01 11.30 0.82
CA LEU A 77 5.17 12.73 1.12
C LEU A 77 6.29 13.37 0.30
N ALA A 78 7.42 12.67 0.14
CA ALA A 78 8.52 13.14 -0.71
C ALA A 78 8.10 13.28 -2.18
N LEU A 79 7.30 12.35 -2.70
CA LEU A 79 6.70 12.46 -4.04
C LEU A 79 5.87 13.72 -4.22
N ARG A 80 5.13 14.16 -3.20
CA ARG A 80 4.44 15.45 -3.27
C ARG A 80 5.43 16.61 -3.34
N GLY A 81 6.43 16.61 -2.47
CA GLY A 81 7.40 17.71 -2.35
C GLY A 81 8.32 17.91 -3.56
N VAL A 82 8.45 16.93 -4.47
CA VAL A 82 9.19 17.10 -5.74
C VAL A 82 8.32 17.67 -6.88
N HIS A 83 7.00 17.71 -6.70
CA HIS A 83 6.07 18.30 -7.67
C HIS A 83 5.68 19.75 -7.33
N ASP A 84 6.03 20.22 -6.12
CA ASP A 84 5.91 21.61 -5.66
C ASP A 84 7.21 22.38 -5.93
#